data_AF-A0A1H3NQ10-F1
#
_entry.id   AF-A0A1H3NQ10-F1
#
_cell.length_a   1.000
_cell.length_b   1.000
_cell.length_c   1.000
_cell.angle_alpha   90.00
_cell.angle_beta   90.00
_cell.angle_gamma   90.00
#
_symmetry.space_group_name_H-M   'P 1'
#
loop_
_entity.id
_entity.type
_entity.pdbx_description
1 polymer ?
#
loop_
_entity_poly.entity_id
_entity_poly.type
_entity_poly.pdbx_seq_one_letter_code
_entity_poly.pdbx_strand_id
1 'polypeptide(L)'
;MRPALLLLPLAIAACQPVTSGTQGVGANVPPGEVRVAAVDATPSRVVIRLSNGKRCVSERPEGVPGNWSGVTSGEDCGYKLPFAVSFKQGATPQRFTIEAAPAGVGPRAEVFVTDVDGVRRLFASPLGPNVRFEQQA
;
A
#
# COMPACT_ATOMS: atom_id res chain seq x y z
N MET A 1 -16.00 58.45 -9.20
CA MET A 1 -14.53 58.40 -9.37
C MET A 1 -13.96 57.43 -8.36
N ARG A 2 -13.36 56.32 -8.80
CA ARG A 2 -12.55 55.39 -7.99
C ARG A 2 -11.09 55.57 -8.44
N PRO A 3 -10.15 55.67 -7.49
CA PRO A 3 -9.08 54.64 -7.38
C PRO A 3 -8.78 54.33 -5.89
N ALA A 4 -8.68 53.06 -5.46
CA ALA A 4 -7.56 52.11 -5.58
C ALA A 4 -6.54 52.23 -4.43
N LEU A 5 -6.35 51.12 -3.68
CA LEU A 5 -5.13 50.61 -3.01
C LEU A 5 -5.59 49.69 -1.84
N LEU A 6 -5.75 48.39 -2.05
CA LEU A 6 -4.71 47.34 -1.96
C LEU A 6 -3.96 47.35 -0.62
N LEU A 7 -4.22 46.33 0.22
CA LEU A 7 -3.24 45.65 1.08
C LEU A 7 -3.88 44.40 1.74
N LEU A 8 -3.89 43.29 1.00
CA LEU A 8 -3.56 41.97 1.58
C LEU A 8 -2.02 41.93 1.79
N PRO A 9 -1.42 40.96 2.50
CA PRO A 9 -1.88 40.08 3.58
C PRO A 9 -0.84 39.98 4.72
N LEU A 10 -1.23 39.81 5.99
CA LEU A 10 -0.33 39.18 6.97
C LEU A 10 -0.77 37.75 7.23
N ALA A 11 -0.11 36.86 6.49
CA ALA A 11 -0.10 35.44 6.71
C ALA A 11 0.34 35.14 8.14
N ILE A 12 -0.61 34.74 8.99
CA ILE A 12 -0.29 33.99 10.20
C ILE A 12 0.05 32.58 9.72
N ALA A 13 1.33 32.38 9.41
CA ALA A 13 1.92 31.07 9.24
C ALA A 13 1.91 30.37 10.61
N ALA A 14 0.77 29.78 10.97
CA ALA A 14 0.73 28.79 12.01
C ALA A 14 1.39 27.52 11.46
N CYS A 15 2.66 27.31 11.80
CA CYS A 15 3.29 26.00 11.79
C CYS A 15 2.46 25.09 12.72
N GLN A 16 1.39 24.49 12.21
CA GLN A 16 0.74 23.43 12.93
C GLN A 16 1.69 22.24 12.91
N PRO A 17 2.10 21.72 14.08
CA PRO A 17 2.79 20.44 14.10
C PRO A 17 1.86 19.44 13.41
N VAL A 18 2.39 18.77 12.38
CA VAL A 18 1.73 17.61 11.80
C VAL A 18 1.74 16.58 12.92
N THR A 19 0.70 16.59 13.74
CA THR A 19 0.43 15.55 14.72
C THR A 19 0.27 14.30 13.88
N SER A 20 1.35 13.55 13.75
CA SER A 20 1.30 12.17 13.33
C SER A 20 0.46 11.50 14.40
N GLY A 21 -0.84 11.45 14.15
CA GLY A 21 -1.83 10.73 14.93
C GLY A 21 -1.48 9.26 14.83
N THR A 22 -0.44 8.90 15.58
CA THR A 22 0.00 7.55 15.84
C THR A 22 -1.04 7.02 16.81
N GLN A 23 -2.22 6.69 16.30
CA GLN A 23 -3.12 5.76 16.98
C GLN A 23 -2.46 4.38 16.89
N GLY A 24 -1.38 4.22 17.65
CA GLY A 24 -0.92 2.92 18.10
C GLY A 24 -1.89 2.45 19.16
N VAL A 25 -3.12 2.14 18.76
CA VAL A 25 -3.89 1.15 19.50
C VAL A 25 -3.17 -0.15 19.18
N GLY A 26 -2.42 -0.66 20.15
CA GLY A 26 -2.12 -2.09 20.18
C GLY A 26 -3.47 -2.79 20.24
N ALA A 27 -4.06 -3.02 19.06
CA ALA A 27 -5.37 -3.61 18.93
C ALA A 27 -5.25 -5.02 19.48
N ASN A 28 -5.79 -5.22 20.67
CA ASN A 28 -6.03 -6.53 21.22
C ASN A 28 -7.06 -7.19 20.31
N VAL A 29 -6.55 -7.89 19.30
CA VAL A 29 -7.31 -8.56 18.25
C VAL A 29 -8.22 -9.61 18.88
N PRO A 30 -9.55 -9.42 18.89
CA PRO A 30 -10.45 -10.46 19.36
C PRO A 30 -10.34 -11.66 18.41
N PRO A 31 -10.11 -12.88 18.92
CA PRO A 31 -10.17 -14.08 18.09
C PRO A 31 -11.59 -14.21 17.50
N GLY A 32 -11.71 -14.24 16.18
CA GLY A 32 -12.98 -14.39 15.46
C GLY A 32 -13.33 -13.26 14.49
N GLU A 33 -12.63 -12.13 14.55
CA GLU A 33 -12.77 -11.09 13.53
C GLU A 33 -12.10 -11.49 12.21
N VAL A 34 -12.78 -11.22 11.10
CA VAL A 34 -12.25 -11.43 9.75
C VAL A 34 -10.95 -10.64 9.57
N ARG A 35 -9.90 -11.31 9.06
CA ARG A 35 -8.58 -10.73 8.82
C ARG A 35 -8.16 -10.91 7.38
N VAL A 36 -7.19 -10.12 6.92
CA VAL A 36 -6.49 -10.38 5.67
C VAL A 36 -5.66 -11.65 5.84
N ALA A 37 -5.96 -12.66 5.03
CA ALA A 37 -5.30 -13.95 5.03
C ALA A 37 -4.18 -14.03 3.97
N ALA A 38 -4.39 -13.43 2.80
CA ALA A 38 -3.41 -13.42 1.72
C ALA A 38 -3.63 -12.26 0.76
N VAL A 39 -2.59 -11.89 0.01
CA VAL A 39 -2.66 -10.87 -1.04
C VAL A 39 -1.94 -11.37 -2.28
N ASP A 40 -2.65 -11.30 -3.41
CA ASP A 40 -2.08 -11.50 -4.75
C ASP A 40 -2.04 -10.14 -5.45
N ALA A 41 -0.88 -9.76 -6.00
CA ALA A 41 -0.72 -8.49 -6.70
C ALA A 41 0.00 -8.65 -8.04
N THR A 42 -0.52 -7.95 -9.03
CA THR A 42 0.03 -7.80 -10.38
C THR A 42 0.21 -6.32 -10.69
N PRO A 43 0.90 -5.95 -11.78
CA PRO A 43 1.02 -4.55 -12.19
C PRO A 43 -0.32 -3.82 -12.40
N SER A 44 -1.39 -4.55 -12.75
CA SER A 44 -2.70 -3.96 -13.05
C SER A 44 -3.74 -4.12 -11.94
N ARG A 45 -3.56 -5.06 -11.02
CA ARG A 45 -4.61 -5.47 -10.07
C ARG A 45 -4.03 -5.95 -8.74
N VAL A 46 -4.76 -5.70 -7.65
CA VAL A 46 -4.59 -6.36 -6.36
C VAL A 46 -5.83 -7.17 -5.97
N VAL A 47 -5.62 -8.33 -5.37
CA VAL A 47 -6.65 -9.20 -4.80
C VAL A 47 -6.28 -9.50 -3.35
N ILE A 48 -7.11 -9.03 -2.42
CA ILE A 48 -6.94 -9.22 -0.98
C ILE A 48 -7.92 -10.28 -0.54
N ARG A 49 -7.43 -11.42 -0.03
CA ARG A 49 -8.24 -12.54 0.46
C ARG A 49 -8.42 -12.41 1.96
N LEU A 50 -9.66 -12.54 2.41
CA LEU A 50 -10.02 -12.50 3.81
C LEU A 50 -10.12 -13.92 4.40
N SER A 51 -9.96 -14.05 5.71
CA SER A 51 -10.03 -15.33 6.43
C SER A 51 -11.40 -16.03 6.33
N ASN A 52 -12.46 -15.28 6.02
CA ASN A 52 -13.79 -15.80 5.73
C ASN A 52 -13.98 -16.28 4.27
N GLY A 53 -12.91 -16.28 3.45
CA GLY A 53 -12.92 -16.70 2.05
C GLY A 53 -13.33 -15.61 1.05
N LYS A 54 -13.78 -14.44 1.49
CA LYS A 54 -14.13 -13.32 0.61
C LYS A 54 -12.88 -12.69 -0.03
N ARG A 55 -13.07 -12.02 -1.16
CA ARG A 55 -11.99 -11.39 -1.94
C ARG A 55 -12.33 -9.93 -2.21
N CYS A 56 -11.49 -9.01 -1.76
CA CYS A 56 -11.57 -7.61 -2.15
C CYS A 56 -10.67 -7.40 -3.37
N VAL A 57 -11.22 -6.88 -4.47
CA VAL A 57 -10.45 -6.62 -5.69
C VAL A 57 -10.32 -5.12 -5.90
N SER A 58 -9.17 -4.68 -6.39
CA SER A 58 -8.99 -3.31 -6.86
C SER A 58 -8.08 -3.29 -8.07
N GLU A 59 -8.47 -2.53 -9.09
CA GLU A 59 -7.67 -2.27 -10.29
C GLU A 59 -6.78 -1.05 -10.07
N ARG A 60 -5.62 -1.06 -10.72
CA ARG A 60 -4.75 0.10 -10.78
C ARG A 60 -5.47 1.21 -11.56
N PRO A 61 -5.53 2.45 -11.03
CA PRO A 61 -6.07 3.58 -11.76
C PRO A 61 -5.33 3.81 -13.08
N GLU A 62 -6.07 4.24 -14.11
CA GLU A 62 -5.50 4.57 -15.41
C GLU A 62 -4.50 5.73 -15.30
N GLY A 63 -3.42 5.68 -16.09
CA GLY A 63 -2.41 6.73 -16.12
C GLY A 63 -1.44 6.76 -14.94
N VAL A 64 -1.51 5.82 -13.99
CA VAL A 64 -0.54 5.71 -12.87
C VAL A 64 0.59 4.74 -13.23
N PRO A 65 1.82 5.23 -13.49
CA PRO A 65 2.97 4.36 -13.74
C PRO A 65 3.52 3.80 -12.42
N GLY A 66 3.82 2.49 -12.40
CA GLY A 66 4.52 1.86 -11.28
C GLY A 66 3.67 1.66 -10.03
N ASN A 67 4.19 2.10 -8.88
CA ASN A 67 3.59 1.94 -7.56
C ASN A 67 2.26 2.68 -7.47
N TRP A 68 1.31 2.15 -6.71
CA TRP A 68 0.00 2.77 -6.57
C TRP A 68 -0.67 2.39 -5.25
N SER A 69 -1.65 3.18 -4.84
CA SER A 69 -2.40 2.96 -3.60
C SER A 69 -3.87 3.21 -3.83
N GLY A 70 -4.72 2.65 -2.98
CA GLY A 70 -6.15 2.81 -3.09
C GLY A 70 -6.89 2.29 -1.87
N VAL A 71 -8.22 2.25 -1.99
CA VAL A 71 -9.12 1.63 -1.04
C VAL A 71 -10.01 0.68 -1.83
N THR A 72 -10.21 -0.54 -1.34
CA THR A 72 -11.14 -1.48 -1.98
C THR A 72 -12.57 -0.91 -1.96
N SER A 73 -13.37 -1.21 -2.99
CA SER A 73 -14.75 -0.71 -3.09
C SER A 73 -15.62 -1.16 -1.92
N GLY A 74 -15.36 -2.37 -1.42
CA GLY A 74 -16.13 -3.04 -0.37
C GLY A 74 -17.34 -3.80 -0.88
N GLU A 75 -17.72 -3.66 -2.15
CA GLU A 75 -18.85 -4.40 -2.74
C GLU A 75 -18.56 -5.91 -2.84
N ASP A 76 -17.32 -6.27 -3.20
CA ASP A 76 -16.93 -7.67 -3.40
C ASP A 76 -16.76 -8.46 -2.09
N CYS A 77 -16.36 -7.78 -1.02
CA CYS A 77 -15.92 -8.44 0.21
C CYS A 77 -16.59 -7.92 1.49
N GLY A 78 -17.35 -6.83 1.41
CA GLY A 78 -17.99 -6.17 2.56
C GLY A 78 -17.09 -5.23 3.35
N TYR A 79 -15.83 -5.03 2.94
CA TYR A 79 -14.85 -4.21 3.64
C TYR A 79 -14.13 -3.23 2.71
N LYS A 80 -13.97 -1.99 3.18
CA LYS A 80 -13.14 -0.97 2.54
C LYS A 80 -11.76 -0.98 3.19
N LEU A 81 -10.80 -1.60 2.52
CA LEU A 81 -9.44 -1.80 3.02
C LEU A 81 -8.49 -0.86 2.27
N PRO A 82 -7.85 0.10 2.95
CA PRO A 82 -6.76 0.89 2.39
C PRO A 82 -5.56 0.01 2.10
N PHE A 83 -4.91 0.22 0.94
CA PHE A 83 -3.70 -0.50 0.58
C PHE A 83 -2.72 0.36 -0.24
N ALA A 84 -1.46 -0.09 -0.28
CA ALA A 84 -0.41 0.47 -1.13
C ALA A 84 0.44 -0.66 -1.71
N VAL A 85 0.60 -0.66 -3.03
CA VAL A 85 1.39 -1.62 -3.80
C VAL A 85 2.70 -0.98 -4.23
N SER A 86 3.80 -1.66 -3.99
CA SER A 86 5.12 -1.29 -4.48
C SER A 86 5.82 -2.47 -5.15
N PHE A 87 6.52 -2.24 -6.25
CA PHE A 87 7.21 -3.31 -6.97
C PHE A 87 8.70 -3.29 -6.68
N LYS A 88 9.27 -4.46 -6.37
CA LYS A 88 10.70 -4.67 -6.06
C LYS A 88 11.26 -5.73 -7.00
N GLN A 89 12.45 -5.51 -7.53
CA GLN A 89 13.14 -6.48 -8.40
C GLN A 89 13.92 -7.56 -7.63
N GLY A 90 14.09 -7.40 -6.32
CA GLY A 90 15.03 -8.17 -5.52
C GLY A 90 16.45 -7.58 -5.55
N ALA A 91 17.32 -8.01 -4.63
CA ALA A 91 18.74 -7.69 -4.66
C ALA A 91 19.48 -8.78 -5.45
N THR A 92 20.42 -8.39 -6.31
CA THR A 92 21.32 -9.35 -6.98
C THR A 92 22.19 -10.00 -5.90
N PRO A 93 22.23 -11.35 -5.77
CA PRO A 93 23.06 -12.00 -4.77
C PRO A 93 24.54 -11.75 -5.07
N GLN A 94 25.23 -11.01 -4.19
CA GLN A 94 26.69 -11.00 -4.18
C GLN A 94 27.18 -12.29 -3.52
N ARG A 95 28.10 -13.01 -4.17
CA ARG A 95 28.74 -14.22 -3.61
C ARG A 95 29.36 -13.85 -2.27
N PHE A 96 28.84 -14.43 -1.19
CA PHE A 96 29.52 -15.09 -0.06
C PHE A 96 28.63 -15.06 1.21
N THR A 97 27.67 -15.98 1.33
CA THR A 97 27.15 -16.40 2.65
C THR A 97 26.64 -17.84 2.57
N ILE A 98 27.17 -18.72 3.43
CA ILE A 98 26.64 -20.07 3.70
C ILE A 98 25.53 -19.91 4.74
N GLU A 99 24.40 -19.32 4.38
CA GLU A 99 23.17 -19.37 5.18
C GLU A 99 21.96 -19.37 4.24
N ALA A 100 20.92 -20.12 4.61
CA ALA A 100 19.76 -20.39 3.76
C ALA A 100 19.10 -19.09 3.29
N ALA A 101 18.90 -18.95 1.97
CA ALA A 101 18.29 -17.76 1.38
C ALA A 101 16.88 -17.55 1.97
N PRO A 102 16.59 -16.41 2.64
CA PRO A 102 15.24 -16.12 3.08
C PRO A 102 14.37 -15.85 1.85
N ALA A 103 13.06 -16.12 1.96
CA ALA A 103 12.09 -15.83 0.92
C ALA A 103 12.27 -14.38 0.39
N GLY A 104 12.52 -14.20 -0.91
CA GLY A 104 12.65 -12.85 -1.50
C GLY A 104 13.70 -12.62 -2.59
N VAL A 105 14.26 -13.66 -3.23
CA VAL A 105 15.35 -13.52 -4.20
C VAL A 105 14.88 -13.15 -5.63
N GLY A 106 13.66 -12.65 -5.82
CA GLY A 106 13.13 -12.33 -7.14
C GLY A 106 12.13 -11.19 -7.15
N PRO A 107 11.67 -10.79 -8.35
CA PRO A 107 10.71 -9.70 -8.49
C PRO A 107 9.40 -9.99 -7.77
N ARG A 108 8.92 -9.02 -7.00
CA ARG A 108 7.74 -9.14 -6.16
C ARG A 108 6.99 -7.81 -6.04
N ALA A 109 5.70 -7.90 -5.77
CA ALA A 109 4.90 -6.79 -5.26
C ALA A 109 4.87 -6.87 -3.73
N GLU A 110 5.27 -5.80 -3.08
CA GLU A 110 5.08 -5.55 -1.66
C GLU A 110 3.80 -4.75 -1.49
N VAL A 111 2.81 -5.35 -0.82
CA VAL A 111 1.51 -4.74 -0.59
C VAL A 111 1.32 -4.49 0.90
N PHE A 112 1.22 -3.22 1.26
CA PHE A 112 0.75 -2.85 2.58
C PHE A 112 -0.77 -2.78 2.57
N VAL A 113 -1.42 -3.44 3.51
CA VAL A 113 -2.88 -3.37 3.71
C VAL A 113 -3.17 -2.95 5.14
N THR A 114 -4.02 -1.95 5.31
CA THR A 114 -4.65 -1.66 6.60
C THR A 114 -5.84 -2.59 6.73
N ASP A 115 -5.71 -3.59 7.59
CA ASP A 115 -6.72 -4.62 7.79
C ASP A 115 -7.91 -4.09 8.61
N VAL A 116 -8.92 -4.93 8.82
CA VAL A 116 -10.18 -4.59 9.51
C VAL A 116 -9.96 -4.07 10.93
N ASP A 117 -8.87 -4.49 11.58
CA ASP A 117 -8.47 -4.04 12.91
C ASP A 117 -7.66 -2.75 12.93
N GLY A 118 -7.49 -2.10 11.78
CA GLY A 118 -6.67 -0.90 11.64
C GLY A 118 -5.17 -1.17 11.63
N VAL A 119 -4.73 -2.41 11.78
CA VAL A 119 -3.30 -2.74 11.76
C VAL A 119 -2.81 -2.82 10.32
N ARG A 120 -1.73 -2.10 10.04
CA ARG A 120 -1.07 -2.13 8.74
C ARG A 120 -0.15 -3.35 8.66
N ARG A 121 -0.42 -4.23 7.69
CA ARG A 121 0.31 -5.48 7.46
C ARG A 121 0.99 -5.43 6.09
N LEU A 122 2.18 -6.03 6.00
CA LEU A 122 2.94 -6.16 4.75
C LEU A 122 2.80 -7.58 4.22
N PHE A 123 2.42 -7.70 2.96
CA PHE A 123 2.39 -8.94 2.21
C PHE A 123 3.34 -8.85 1.01
N ALA A 124 3.98 -9.96 0.69
CA ALA A 124 4.80 -10.09 -0.51
C ALA A 124 4.10 -11.05 -1.49
N SER A 125 3.81 -10.57 -2.69
CA SER A 125 3.27 -11.36 -3.80
C SER A 125 4.36 -11.52 -4.87
N PRO A 126 4.79 -12.74 -5.22
CA PRO A 126 5.76 -12.93 -6.30
C PRO A 126 5.18 -12.43 -7.63
N LEU A 127 6.02 -11.81 -8.46
CA LEU A 127 5.62 -11.42 -9.82
C LEU A 127 5.95 -12.54 -10.80
N GLY A 128 5.07 -12.75 -11.77
CA GLY A 128 5.27 -13.76 -12.81
C GLY A 128 6.45 -13.45 -13.74
N PRO A 129 6.93 -14.45 -14.50
CA PRO A 129 8.11 -14.33 -15.35
C PRO A 129 7.97 -13.34 -16.51
N ASN A 130 6.74 -12.87 -16.78
CA ASN A 130 6.43 -11.92 -17.85
C ASN A 130 6.44 -10.46 -17.41
N VAL A 131 6.62 -10.19 -16.11
CA VAL A 131 6.73 -8.80 -15.64
C VAL A 131 8.12 -8.26 -15.98
N ARG A 132 8.17 -7.08 -16.57
CA ARG A 132 9.38 -6.34 -16.89
C ARG A 132 9.36 -5.02 -16.14
N PHE A 133 10.53 -4.60 -15.70
CA PHE A 133 10.70 -3.31 -15.07
C PHE A 133 11.48 -2.45 -16.06
N GLU A 134 10.87 -1.36 -16.48
CA GLU A 134 11.54 -0.39 -17.34
C GLU A 134 12.46 0.48 -16.47
N GLN A 135 13.69 0.69 -16.91
CA GLN A 135 14.55 1.71 -16.32
C GLN A 135 14.06 3.07 -16.82
N GLN A 136 13.69 3.97 -15.89
CA GLN A 136 13.56 5.38 -16.24
C GLN A 136 14.96 5.91 -16.54
N ALA A 137 15.16 6.38 -17.76
CA ALA A 137 16.36 7.06 -18.22
C ALA A 137 16.49 8.46 -17.64
#